data_AF-A0A7S3CD70-F1
#
_entry.id   AF-A0A7S3CD70-F1
#
_cell.length_a   1.000
_cell.length_b   1.000
_cell.length_c   1.000
_cell.angle_alpha   90.00
_cell.angle_beta   90.00
_cell.angle_gamma   90.00
#
_symmetry.space_group_name_H-M   'P 1'
#
loop_
_entity.id
_entity.type
_entity.pdbx_description
1 polymer ?
#
loop_
_entity_poly.entity_id
_entity_poly.type
_entity_poly.pdbx_seq_one_letter_code
_entity_poly.pdbx_strand_id
1 'polypeptide(L)'
;QRVSGCPSGVRAAMTAMVASYLVLLSHLAAASSAEGLPSSPNALEKLIVTEFPGASACVLLLHTKGQSGCRGTAEKVPLMYYSDRVRQNGGAGGDVVLVVEEENLPEFLANLASNGSSLAKSVKGGLIVRGKG
;
A
#
# COMPACT_ATOMS: atom_id res chain seq x y z
N GLN A 1 5.76 47.89 23.03
CA GLN A 1 6.24 46.74 22.23
C GLN A 1 5.48 45.51 22.71
N ARG A 2 4.53 45.00 21.89
CA ARG A 2 4.56 43.71 21.18
C ARG A 2 4.81 42.47 22.09
N VAL A 3 3.76 41.69 22.37
CA VAL A 3 3.40 40.30 21.90
C VAL A 3 4.51 39.28 22.19
N SER A 4 4.29 38.16 22.89
CA SER A 4 3.56 36.94 22.46
C SER A 4 3.82 35.87 23.55
N GLY A 5 2.90 35.05 24.04
CA GLY A 5 1.90 34.23 23.35
C GLY A 5 2.29 32.76 23.53
N CYS A 6 1.84 32.13 24.62
CA CYS A 6 2.05 30.70 24.89
C CYS A 6 1.28 29.85 23.86
N PRO A 7 1.89 28.84 23.21
CA PRO A 7 1.23 28.07 22.17
C PRO A 7 0.30 27.02 22.77
N SER A 8 -0.99 27.18 22.52
CA SER A 8 -2.09 26.24 22.80
C SER A 8 -1.99 24.89 22.05
N GLY A 9 -0.87 24.59 21.39
CA GLY A 9 -0.72 23.47 20.45
C GLY A 9 -0.29 22.12 21.05
N VAL A 10 0.33 22.10 22.24
CA VAL A 10 0.89 20.86 22.80
C VAL A 10 -0.19 19.99 23.45
N ARG A 11 -1.22 20.61 24.06
CA ARG A 11 -2.37 19.86 24.59
C ARG A 11 -3.19 19.22 23.47
N ALA A 12 -3.43 19.93 22.36
CA ALA A 12 -4.20 19.41 21.24
C ALA A 12 -3.55 18.17 20.58
N ALA A 13 -2.21 18.16 20.46
CA ALA A 13 -1.48 17.05 19.88
C ALA A 13 -1.51 15.77 20.74
N MET A 14 -1.42 15.89 22.08
CA MET A 14 -1.54 14.75 22.99
C MET A 14 -2.97 14.17 23.01
N THR A 15 -4.01 15.02 22.99
CA THR A 15 -5.40 14.55 22.96
C THR A 15 -5.73 13.86 21.63
N ALA A 16 -5.18 14.34 20.51
CA ALA A 16 -5.38 13.74 19.19
C ALA A 16 -4.72 12.35 19.07
N MET A 17 -3.51 12.15 19.63
CA MET A 17 -2.86 10.84 19.63
C MET A 17 -3.61 9.81 20.48
N VAL A 18 -4.11 10.20 21.65
CA VAL A 18 -4.89 9.32 22.53
C VAL A 18 -6.25 8.98 21.91
N ALA A 19 -6.91 9.95 21.26
CA ALA A 19 -8.16 9.71 20.54
C ALA A 19 -7.97 8.74 19.37
N SER A 20 -6.89 8.88 18.59
CA SER A 20 -6.59 7.98 17.47
C SER A 20 -6.30 6.54 17.94
N TYR A 21 -5.62 6.37 19.08
CA TYR A 21 -5.36 5.05 19.67
C TYR A 21 -6.65 4.38 20.19
N LEU A 22 -7.54 5.16 20.82
CA LEU A 22 -8.84 4.67 21.30
C LEU A 22 -9.79 4.31 20.14
N VAL A 23 -9.75 5.03 19.02
CA VAL A 23 -10.54 4.71 17.82
C VAL A 23 -10.04 3.42 17.15
N LEU A 24 -8.72 3.19 17.10
CA LEU A 24 -8.17 1.94 16.58
C LEU A 24 -8.57 0.73 17.46
N LEU A 25 -8.51 0.89 18.78
CA LEU A 25 -8.89 -0.16 19.73
C LEU A 25 -10.39 -0.47 19.73
N SER A 26 -11.24 0.56 19.55
CA SER A 26 -12.69 0.37 19.50
C SER A 26 -13.16 -0.26 18.19
N HIS A 27 -12.49 -0.01 17.05
CA HIS A 27 -12.79 -0.74 15.81
C HIS A 27 -12.31 -2.20 15.88
N LEU A 28 -11.18 -2.47 16.53
CA LEU A 28 -10.70 -3.84 16.74
C LEU A 28 -11.61 -4.63 17.70
N ALA A 29 -12.15 -3.97 18.72
CA ALA A 29 -13.10 -4.56 19.66
C ALA A 29 -14.52 -4.72 19.06
N ALA A 30 -14.94 -3.82 18.18
CA ALA A 30 -16.21 -3.95 17.46
C ALA A 30 -16.16 -5.06 16.40
N ALA A 31 -15.00 -5.34 15.82
CA ALA A 31 -14.78 -6.50 14.95
C ALA A 31 -14.76 -7.84 15.73
N SER A 32 -14.44 -7.83 17.03
CA SER A 32 -14.41 -9.04 17.87
C SER A 32 -15.73 -9.33 18.62
N SER A 33 -16.68 -8.39 18.63
CA SER A 33 -17.94 -8.53 19.35
C SER A 33 -19.11 -9.08 18.51
N ALA A 34 -18.94 -9.21 17.19
CA ALA A 34 -19.95 -9.78 16.29
C ALA A 34 -19.74 -11.27 16.00
N GLU A 35 -18.50 -11.76 16.01
CA GLU A 35 -18.17 -13.18 15.86
C GLU A 35 -17.02 -13.53 16.82
N GLY A 36 -17.17 -14.62 17.57
CA GLY A 36 -16.20 -15.02 18.59
C GLY A 36 -14.78 -15.17 18.07
N LEU A 37 -13.79 -15.09 18.97
CA LEU A 37 -12.38 -15.27 18.62
C LEU A 37 -12.18 -16.52 17.75
N PRO A 38 -11.40 -16.42 16.66
CA PRO A 38 -11.24 -17.52 15.73
C PRO A 38 -10.67 -18.76 16.43
N SER A 39 -11.28 -19.91 16.16
CA SER A 39 -10.97 -21.19 16.81
C SER A 39 -9.60 -21.77 16.40
N SER A 40 -8.92 -21.19 15.41
CA SER A 40 -7.59 -21.62 14.98
C SER A 40 -6.86 -20.51 14.19
N PRO A 41 -5.52 -20.61 14.06
CA PRO A 41 -4.74 -19.72 13.20
C PRO A 41 -5.23 -19.69 11.74
N ASN A 42 -5.71 -20.83 11.20
CA ASN A 42 -6.26 -20.89 9.84
C ASN A 42 -7.61 -20.16 9.72
N ALA A 43 -8.43 -20.17 10.78
CA ALA A 43 -9.67 -19.41 10.80
C ALA A 43 -9.40 -17.90 10.88
N LEU A 44 -8.35 -17.50 11.61
CA LEU A 44 -7.88 -16.12 11.65
C LEU A 44 -7.30 -15.67 10.30
N GLU A 45 -6.56 -16.53 9.61
CA GLU A 45 -6.01 -16.21 8.28
C GLU A 45 -7.10 -15.87 7.26
N LYS A 46 -8.20 -16.65 7.24
CA LYS A 46 -9.34 -16.38 6.35
C LYS A 46 -10.07 -15.06 6.65
N LEU A 47 -9.95 -14.53 7.86
CA LEU A 47 -10.52 -13.23 8.24
C LEU A 47 -9.62 -12.05 7.83
N ILE A 48 -8.31 -12.29 7.64
CA ILE A 48 -7.31 -11.25 7.37
C ILE A 48 -6.92 -11.22 5.89
N VAL A 49 -6.90 -12.37 5.23
CA VAL A 49 -6.53 -12.51 3.82
C VAL A 49 -7.75 -12.25 2.94
N THR A 50 -7.69 -11.14 2.20
CA THR A 50 -8.70 -10.81 1.18
C THR A 50 -8.21 -11.25 -0.18
N GLU A 51 -9.00 -12.05 -0.88
CA GLU A 51 -8.75 -12.41 -2.27
C GLU A 51 -9.26 -11.34 -3.24
N PHE A 52 -8.63 -11.22 -4.40
CA PHE A 52 -9.06 -10.32 -5.48
C PHE A 52 -9.60 -11.16 -6.66
N PRO A 53 -10.84 -11.68 -6.59
CA PRO A 53 -11.36 -12.62 -7.59
C PRO A 53 -11.52 -12.01 -8.99
N GLY A 54 -11.59 -10.69 -9.11
CA GLY A 54 -11.66 -9.96 -10.38
C GLY A 54 -10.31 -9.50 -10.94
N ALA A 55 -9.20 -9.79 -10.25
CA ALA A 55 -7.88 -9.36 -10.72
C ALA A 55 -7.42 -10.18 -11.92
N SER A 56 -6.78 -9.51 -12.88
CA SER A 56 -6.09 -10.14 -14.01
C SER A 56 -4.59 -10.07 -13.80
N ALA A 57 -3.89 -11.19 -14.04
CA ALA A 57 -2.45 -11.26 -13.91
C ALA A 57 -1.75 -10.92 -15.24
N CYS A 58 -0.64 -10.17 -15.17
CA CYS A 58 0.28 -10.03 -16.27
C CYS A 58 1.14 -11.30 -16.39
N VAL A 59 1.22 -11.89 -17.57
CA VAL A 59 1.89 -13.19 -17.82
C VAL A 59 3.15 -13.02 -18.65
N LEU A 60 4.13 -13.90 -18.45
CA LEU A 60 5.34 -13.98 -19.26
C LEU A 60 5.03 -14.71 -20.57
N LEU A 61 5.33 -14.07 -21.69
CA LEU A 61 5.23 -14.63 -23.03
C LEU A 61 6.63 -14.85 -23.61
N LEU A 62 6.85 -16.04 -24.17
CA LEU A 62 8.08 -16.41 -24.85
C LEU A 62 7.82 -16.49 -26.36
N HIS A 63 8.68 -15.86 -27.16
CA HIS A 63 8.59 -15.88 -28.62
C HIS A 63 9.97 -15.99 -29.26
N THR A 64 10.03 -16.25 -30.57
CA THR A 64 11.28 -16.50 -31.32
C THR A 64 12.31 -15.36 -31.25
N LYS A 65 11.85 -14.15 -30.92
CA LYS A 65 12.68 -12.93 -30.82
C LYS A 65 13.04 -12.54 -29.38
N GLY A 66 12.59 -13.28 -28.37
CA GLY A 66 12.82 -12.95 -26.97
C GLY A 66 11.62 -13.22 -26.05
N GLN A 67 11.46 -12.36 -25.04
CA GLN A 67 10.43 -12.48 -24.01
C GLN A 67 9.73 -11.14 -23.77
N SER A 68 8.46 -11.19 -23.37
CA SER A 68 7.66 -10.01 -23.01
C SER A 68 6.69 -10.32 -21.86
N GLY A 69 6.19 -9.28 -21.20
CA GLY A 69 5.26 -9.42 -20.08
C GLY A 69 5.95 -9.47 -18.71
N CYS A 70 5.28 -10.08 -17.72
CA CYS A 70 5.69 -9.99 -16.32
C CYS A 70 6.07 -11.35 -15.74
N ARG A 71 7.08 -11.35 -14.86
CA ARG A 71 7.48 -12.49 -14.05
C ARG A 71 7.68 -12.02 -12.62
N GLY A 72 7.07 -12.70 -11.67
CA GLY A 72 7.21 -12.43 -10.24
C GLY A 72 7.28 -13.71 -9.43
N THR A 73 7.85 -13.62 -8.23
CA THR A 73 7.79 -14.65 -7.19
C THR A 73 6.64 -14.33 -6.24
N ALA A 74 6.01 -15.37 -5.68
CA ALA A 74 4.97 -15.19 -4.68
C ALA A 74 5.61 -14.76 -3.36
N GLU A 75 5.58 -13.45 -3.08
CA GLU A 75 6.16 -12.86 -1.86
C GLU A 75 5.10 -12.02 -1.14
N LYS A 76 5.11 -12.10 0.21
CA LYS A 76 4.29 -11.23 1.05
C LYS A 76 5.01 -9.90 1.20
N VAL A 77 4.56 -8.90 0.45
CA VAL A 77 5.20 -7.59 0.33
C VAL A 77 4.18 -6.49 0.67
N PRO A 78 4.56 -5.43 1.41
CA PRO A 78 3.65 -4.33 1.71
C PRO A 78 3.13 -3.62 0.45
N LEU A 79 1.87 -3.22 0.51
CA LEU A 79 1.21 -2.38 -0.50
C LEU A 79 1.47 -0.90 -0.19
N MET A 80 1.71 -0.10 -1.22
CA MET A 80 1.85 1.36 -1.12
C MET A 80 1.26 2.04 -2.35
N TYR A 81 0.50 3.12 -2.18
CA TYR A 81 0.02 3.89 -3.32
C TYR A 81 1.18 4.59 -4.03
N TYR A 82 1.15 4.59 -5.36
CA TYR A 82 2.16 5.23 -6.18
C TYR A 82 2.26 6.74 -5.91
N SER A 83 1.12 7.41 -5.76
CA SER A 83 1.03 8.84 -5.43
C SER A 83 1.77 9.18 -4.12
N ASP A 84 1.63 8.35 -3.08
CA ASP A 84 2.34 8.52 -1.81
C ASP A 84 3.85 8.29 -1.96
N ARG A 85 4.24 7.28 -2.74
CA ARG A 85 5.65 6.98 -3.04
C ARG A 85 6.36 8.13 -3.74
N VAL A 86 5.69 8.77 -4.70
CA VAL A 86 6.21 9.94 -5.42
C VAL A 86 6.34 11.14 -4.47
N ARG A 87 5.34 11.40 -3.63
CA ARG A 87 5.37 12.49 -2.63
C ARG A 87 6.48 12.34 -1.60
N GLN A 88 6.87 11.10 -1.29
CA GLN A 88 7.95 10.79 -0.36
C GLN A 88 9.35 10.80 -1.00
N ASN A 89 9.49 11.25 -2.27
CA ASN A 89 10.77 11.24 -3.01
C ASN A 89 11.47 9.87 -2.98
N GLY A 90 10.72 8.78 -3.15
CA GLY A 90 11.26 7.41 -3.08
C GLY A 90 11.58 6.92 -1.66
N GLY A 91 11.15 7.66 -0.64
CA GLY A 91 11.37 7.37 0.77
C GLY A 91 10.50 6.24 1.31
N ALA A 92 10.96 5.00 1.13
CA ALA A 92 10.90 3.92 2.11
C ALA A 92 11.75 2.77 1.53
N GLY A 93 12.92 2.54 2.13
CA GLY A 93 13.76 1.41 1.75
C GLY A 93 13.04 0.11 2.08
N GLY A 94 12.90 -0.75 1.08
CA GLY A 94 12.21 -2.03 1.23
C GLY A 94 11.49 -2.44 -0.02
N ASP A 95 11.22 -3.74 -0.10
CA ASP A 95 10.44 -4.34 -1.16
C ASP A 95 8.97 -3.90 -1.01
N VAL A 96 8.37 -3.37 -2.08
CA VAL A 96 6.99 -2.87 -2.10
C VAL A 96 6.25 -3.32 -3.35
N VAL A 97 4.93 -3.52 -3.23
CA VAL A 97 4.02 -3.60 -4.37
C VAL A 97 3.28 -2.27 -4.48
N LEU A 98 3.35 -1.63 -5.64
CA LEU A 98 2.74 -0.32 -5.84
C LEU A 98 1.31 -0.45 -6.35
N VAL A 99 0.38 0.22 -5.68
CA VAL A 99 -0.99 0.41 -6.14
C VAL A 99 -1.02 1.64 -7.04
N VAL A 100 -1.32 1.43 -8.32
CA VAL A 100 -1.24 2.44 -9.38
C VAL A 100 -2.64 2.65 -9.94
N GLU A 101 -3.17 3.85 -9.77
CA GLU A 101 -4.40 4.24 -10.44
C GLU A 101 -4.16 4.42 -11.95
N GLU A 102 -5.16 4.16 -12.76
CA GLU A 102 -5.05 4.13 -14.22
C GLU A 102 -4.52 5.44 -14.82
N GLU A 103 -4.91 6.58 -14.26
CA GLU A 103 -4.40 7.91 -14.62
C GLU A 103 -2.89 8.07 -14.42
N ASN A 104 -2.32 7.36 -13.45
CA ASN A 104 -0.90 7.43 -13.09
C ASN A 104 -0.06 6.37 -13.82
N LEU A 105 -0.70 5.46 -14.57
CA LEU A 105 -0.04 4.35 -15.25
C LEU A 105 1.07 4.78 -16.23
N PRO A 106 0.88 5.81 -17.10
CA PRO A 106 1.92 6.22 -18.03
C PRO A 106 3.19 6.73 -17.32
N GLU A 107 3.02 7.53 -16.26
CA GLU A 107 4.12 8.08 -15.48
C GLU A 107 4.86 6.98 -14.72
N PHE A 108 4.12 6.06 -14.11
CA PHE A 108 4.66 4.90 -13.43
C PHE A 108 5.54 4.05 -14.36
N LEU A 109 5.07 3.73 -15.57
CA LEU A 109 5.83 2.95 -16.54
C LEU A 109 7.10 3.69 -17.01
N ALA A 110 7.02 5.00 -17.22
CA ALA A 110 8.18 5.82 -17.58
C ALA A 110 9.24 5.80 -16.47
N ASN A 111 8.82 5.92 -15.21
CA ASN A 111 9.70 5.89 -14.04
C ASN A 111 10.33 4.50 -13.80
N LEU A 112 9.65 3.42 -14.19
CA LEU A 112 10.22 2.06 -14.15
C LEU A 112 11.24 1.82 -15.27
N ALA A 113 10.99 2.33 -16.48
CA ALA A 113 11.86 2.13 -17.63
C ALA A 113 13.15 2.97 -17.58
N SER A 114 13.21 3.98 -16.70
CA SER A 114 14.39 4.82 -16.54
C SER A 114 15.58 4.04 -15.99
N ASN A 115 16.69 4.07 -16.73
CA ASN A 115 17.94 3.42 -16.34
C ASN A 115 18.43 3.94 -14.98
N GLY A 116 18.65 3.02 -14.02
CA GLY A 116 19.12 3.38 -12.68
C GLY A 116 18.04 3.90 -11.74
N SER A 117 16.76 3.81 -12.12
CA SER A 117 15.63 4.17 -11.27
C SER A 117 15.69 3.46 -9.91
N SER A 118 15.68 4.25 -8.84
CA SER A 118 15.57 3.75 -7.46
C SER A 118 14.24 3.01 -7.22
N LEU A 119 13.21 3.36 -8.01
CA LEU A 119 11.92 2.71 -8.02
C LEU A 119 12.04 1.26 -8.49
N ALA A 120 12.69 1.03 -9.64
CA ALA A 120 12.83 -0.30 -10.23
C ALA A 120 13.56 -1.32 -9.33
N LYS A 121 14.40 -0.84 -8.39
CA LYS A 121 15.12 -1.70 -7.44
C LYS A 121 14.27 -2.15 -6.24
N SER A 122 13.27 -1.36 -5.85
CA SER A 122 12.45 -1.60 -4.66
C SER A 122 11.06 -2.15 -4.96
N VAL A 123 10.61 -2.06 -6.21
CA VAL A 123 9.29 -2.52 -6.62
C VAL A 123 9.31 -4.02 -6.97
N LYS A 124 8.49 -4.81 -6.29
CA LYS A 124 8.28 -6.24 -6.56
C LYS A 124 7.07 -6.54 -7.42
N GLY A 125 6.18 -5.56 -7.59
CA GLY A 125 5.00 -5.69 -8.44
C GLY A 125 4.20 -4.40 -8.51
N GLY A 126 3.27 -4.34 -9.46
CA GLY A 126 2.31 -3.27 -9.60
C GLY A 126 0.89 -3.83 -9.62
N LEU A 127 0.00 -3.27 -8.80
CA LEU A 127 -1.44 -3.49 -8.85
C LEU A 127 -2.07 -2.29 -9.55
N ILE A 128 -2.56 -2.49 -10.77
CA ILE A 128 -3.21 -1.43 -11.54
C ILE A 128 -4.70 -1.42 -11.20
N VAL A 129 -5.18 -0.31 -10.65
CA VAL A 129 -6.59 -0.09 -10.34
C VAL A 129 -7.20 0.64 -11.53
N ARG A 130 -8.10 -0.05 -12.25
CA ARG A 130 -8.85 0.55 -13.36
C ARG A 130 -10.08 1.27 -12.85
N GLY A 131 -10.34 2.46 -13.39
CA GLY A 131 -11.59 3.17 -13.14
C GLY A 131 -12.78 2.37 -13.67
N LYS A 132 -13.95 2.53 -13.05
CA LYS A 132 -15.19 2.06 -13.70
C LYS A 132 -15.43 2.95 -14.92
N GLY A 133 -15.27 2.38 -16.11
CA GLY A 133 -15.71 2.99 -17.36
C GLY A 133 -17.23 3.09 -17.44
#